data_AF-A0A419HDV5-F1
#
_entry.id   AF-A0A419HDV5-F1
#
_cell.length_a   1.000
_cell.length_b   1.000
_cell.length_c   1.000
_cell.angle_alpha   90.00
_cell.angle_beta   90.00
_cell.angle_gamma   90.00
#
_symmetry.space_group_name_H-M   'P 1'
#
loop_
_entity.id
_entity.type
_entity.pdbx_description
1 polymer ?
#
loop_
_entity_poly.entity_id
_entity_poly.type
_entity_poly.pdbx_seq_one_letter_code
_entity_poly.pdbx_strand_id
1 'polypeptide(L)'
;MGSPTGLEQIMTKDKARKQATRARAAAGGTSYTAAHFTAPNLQADAEQPAEWSGIDWYAFPPKEPKEFGRRVMTEDQRYYWTVRRRWPLVNPRFIGVHARMASKIDSRPRHLADWWLDGPTYGGWERRLALDLLYVVALHERPELLPDAELLAELVAAGEPMPVDAAFAELDRYARLLMENGWWESTLRFVERARAILEPQAATHDDPRAREFAASLLGQVDREFTPYDYDSEYGHPLIRGIGMSGALQTLDAMLCSSQGGFPPGTVVQRHRDGSFAVVGKCLWSPTGGSPTHYALGGEDPQPAAAVHLPPGTVATWMTP
;
A
#
# COMPACT_ATOMS: atom_id res chain seq x y z
N MET A 1 35.33 -35.77 -9.23
CA MET A 1 35.00 -34.39 -8.85
C MET A 1 33.78 -33.99 -9.67
N GLY A 2 32.59 -33.99 -9.05
CA GLY A 2 31.35 -33.67 -9.75
C GLY A 2 31.30 -32.17 -10.03
N SER A 3 31.03 -31.79 -11.28
CA SER A 3 30.77 -30.38 -11.60
C SER A 3 29.49 -29.93 -10.90
N PRO A 4 29.49 -28.76 -10.21
CA PRO A 4 28.32 -28.28 -9.51
C PRO A 4 27.16 -28.12 -10.50
N THR A 5 25.99 -28.60 -10.10
CA THR A 5 24.78 -28.50 -10.93
C THR A 5 24.41 -27.03 -11.16
N GLY A 6 23.76 -26.72 -12.28
CA GLY A 6 23.41 -25.33 -12.64
C GLY A 6 22.62 -24.58 -11.55
N LEU A 7 21.84 -25.31 -10.73
CA LEU A 7 21.13 -24.77 -9.57
C LEU A 7 22.06 -24.31 -8.44
N GLU A 8 23.13 -25.06 -8.12
CA GLU A 8 24.11 -24.64 -7.11
C GLU A 8 24.84 -23.36 -7.54
N GLN A 9 25.22 -23.26 -8.81
CA GLN A 9 25.89 -22.07 -9.34
C GLN A 9 25.01 -20.82 -9.29
N ILE A 10 23.73 -20.94 -9.63
CA ILE A 10 22.74 -19.84 -9.56
C ILE A 10 22.58 -19.37 -8.11
N MET A 11 22.44 -20.30 -7.15
CA MET A 11 22.29 -19.96 -5.73
C MET A 11 23.52 -19.25 -5.14
N THR A 12 24.75 -19.60 -5.57
CA THR A 12 25.97 -18.92 -5.13
C THR A 12 26.09 -17.49 -5.67
N LYS A 13 25.75 -17.25 -6.94
CA LYS A 13 25.82 -15.91 -7.54
C LYS A 13 24.83 -14.95 -6.88
N ASP A 14 23.66 -15.46 -6.52
CA ASP A 14 22.62 -14.66 -5.88
C ASP A 14 22.97 -14.26 -4.44
N LYS A 15 23.66 -15.13 -3.70
CA LYS A 15 24.24 -14.80 -2.38
C LYS A 15 25.28 -13.68 -2.47
N ALA A 16 26.18 -13.75 -3.45
CA ALA A 16 27.22 -12.75 -3.65
C ALA A 16 26.63 -11.36 -3.96
N ARG A 17 25.58 -11.29 -4.80
CA ARG A 17 24.88 -10.03 -5.10
C ARG A 17 24.24 -9.41 -3.85
N LYS A 18 23.55 -10.21 -3.04
CA LYS A 18 22.90 -9.74 -1.80
C LYS A 18 23.92 -9.24 -0.78
N GLN A 19 25.04 -9.94 -0.64
CA GLN A 19 26.12 -9.52 0.26
C GLN A 19 26.72 -8.19 -0.17
N ALA A 20 26.87 -7.96 -1.48
CA ALA A 20 27.35 -6.69 -2.02
C ALA A 20 26.35 -5.53 -1.78
N THR A 21 25.04 -5.75 -1.96
CA THR A 21 24.02 -4.72 -1.68
C THR A 21 23.95 -4.39 -0.18
N ARG A 22 24.07 -5.39 0.70
CA ARG A 22 24.12 -5.18 2.15
C ARG A 22 25.35 -4.40 2.58
N ALA A 23 26.52 -4.73 2.03
CA ALA A 23 27.75 -3.98 2.29
C ALA A 23 27.61 -2.52 1.86
N ARG A 24 26.92 -2.24 0.75
CA ARG A 24 26.67 -0.88 0.26
C ARG A 24 25.66 -0.11 1.13
N ALA A 25 24.57 -0.77 1.54
CA ALA A 25 23.60 -0.18 2.48
C ALA A 25 24.28 0.20 3.80
N ALA A 26 25.09 -0.71 4.35
CA ALA A 26 25.85 -0.47 5.57
C ALA A 26 26.90 0.65 5.40
N ALA A 27 27.63 0.66 4.28
CA ALA A 27 28.64 1.69 4.00
C ALA A 27 28.02 3.07 3.74
N GLY A 28 26.81 3.13 3.17
CA GLY A 28 26.10 4.36 2.86
C GLY A 28 25.16 4.84 3.97
N GLY A 29 24.98 4.09 5.06
CA GLY A 29 24.00 4.40 6.10
C GLY A 29 22.55 4.43 5.58
N THR A 30 22.26 3.77 4.45
CA THR A 30 20.94 3.78 3.81
C THR A 30 20.23 2.44 4.00
N SER A 31 18.91 2.43 3.81
CA SER A 31 18.15 1.18 3.83
C SER A 31 18.61 0.27 2.69
N TYR A 32 18.52 -1.06 2.90
CA TYR A 32 18.84 -2.05 1.86
C TYR A 32 18.09 -1.75 0.55
N THR A 33 16.82 -1.31 0.66
CA THR A 33 15.99 -0.92 -0.47
C THR A 33 16.59 0.26 -1.23
N ALA A 34 16.99 1.32 -0.56
CA ALA A 34 17.66 2.47 -1.20
C ALA A 34 19.00 2.08 -1.86
N ALA A 35 19.80 1.22 -1.21
CA ALA A 35 21.05 0.72 -1.77
C ALA A 35 20.86 -0.25 -2.96
N HIS A 36 19.70 -0.91 -3.04
CA HIS A 36 19.36 -1.81 -4.13
C HIS A 36 19.03 -1.04 -5.42
N PHE A 37 18.30 0.08 -5.32
CA PHE A 37 17.87 0.87 -6.48
C PHE A 37 18.95 1.81 -7.02
N THR A 38 19.96 2.14 -6.21
CA THR A 38 21.10 2.99 -6.61
C THR A 38 22.25 2.21 -7.28
N ALA A 39 22.15 0.88 -7.40
CA ALA A 39 23.19 0.06 -8.01
C ALA A 39 23.09 0.09 -9.55
N PRO A 40 24.08 0.63 -10.28
CA PRO A 40 24.10 0.55 -11.74
C PRO A 40 24.30 -0.91 -12.17
N ASN A 41 23.42 -1.39 -13.07
CA ASN A 41 23.33 -2.73 -13.63
C ASN A 41 24.63 -3.55 -13.60
N LEU A 42 24.72 -4.50 -12.67
CA LEU A 42 25.63 -5.64 -12.78
C LEU A 42 25.06 -6.57 -13.86
N GLN A 43 25.79 -6.71 -14.96
CA GLN A 43 25.45 -7.55 -16.11
C GLN A 43 24.97 -8.94 -15.69
N ALA A 44 23.74 -9.26 -16.08
CA ALA A 44 23.12 -10.56 -15.90
C ALA A 44 23.51 -11.47 -17.08
N ASP A 45 24.51 -12.32 -16.90
CA ASP A 45 24.78 -13.42 -17.84
C ASP A 45 24.24 -14.75 -17.29
N ALA A 46 23.36 -15.34 -18.12
CA ALA A 46 22.68 -16.64 -18.10
C ALA A 46 21.19 -16.66 -17.66
N GLU A 47 20.33 -16.69 -18.68
CA GLU A 47 19.01 -17.36 -18.79
C GLU A 47 17.92 -17.11 -17.73
N GLN A 48 17.81 -15.87 -17.26
CA GLN A 48 16.50 -15.32 -16.92
C GLN A 48 16.34 -14.01 -17.68
N PRO A 49 15.24 -13.80 -18.44
CA PRO A 49 14.96 -12.49 -19.02
C PRO A 49 15.06 -11.44 -17.91
N ALA A 50 15.78 -10.34 -18.14
CA ALA A 50 16.04 -9.32 -17.12
C ALA A 50 14.75 -8.75 -16.48
N GLU A 51 13.61 -8.95 -17.15
CA GLU A 51 12.28 -8.61 -16.66
C GLU A 51 11.78 -9.55 -15.51
N TRP A 52 12.49 -10.64 -15.18
CA TRP A 52 12.04 -11.77 -14.31
C TRP A 52 12.75 -11.88 -12.94
N SER A 53 13.67 -10.99 -12.57
CA SER A 53 14.29 -11.00 -11.24
C SER A 53 13.75 -9.87 -10.33
N GLY A 54 13.00 -10.21 -9.27
CA GLY A 54 12.46 -9.24 -8.28
C GLY A 54 11.49 -9.87 -7.26
N ILE A 55 11.01 -9.09 -6.29
CA ILE A 55 9.99 -9.45 -5.26
C ILE A 55 8.68 -10.01 -5.87
N ASP A 56 8.50 -9.81 -7.18
CA ASP A 56 7.20 -9.67 -7.83
C ASP A 56 6.62 -10.98 -8.41
N TRP A 57 7.33 -12.11 -8.36
CA TRP A 57 6.90 -13.31 -9.10
C TRP A 57 5.88 -14.21 -8.38
N TYR A 58 5.74 -14.13 -7.06
CA TYR A 58 4.73 -14.93 -6.34
C TYR A 58 3.30 -14.39 -6.51
N ALA A 59 3.13 -13.23 -7.15
CA ALA A 59 1.83 -12.62 -7.41
C ALA A 59 1.19 -13.06 -8.75
N PHE A 60 1.84 -13.92 -9.55
CA PHE A 60 1.34 -14.31 -10.87
C PHE A 60 1.51 -15.81 -11.14
N PRO A 61 0.43 -16.61 -11.28
CA PRO A 61 0.55 -17.85 -12.03
C PRO A 61 0.85 -17.51 -13.50
N PRO A 62 1.83 -18.19 -14.14
CA PRO A 62 2.26 -17.91 -15.53
C PRO A 62 1.17 -18.16 -16.58
N LYS A 63 0.05 -18.78 -16.19
CA LYS A 63 -1.17 -18.89 -16.98
C LYS A 63 -2.35 -18.56 -16.07
N GLU A 64 -3.31 -17.80 -16.60
CA GLU A 64 -4.62 -17.60 -15.99
C GLU A 64 -5.19 -18.98 -15.59
N PRO A 65 -5.51 -19.22 -14.30
CA PRO A 65 -6.16 -20.45 -13.91
C PRO A 65 -7.45 -20.56 -14.71
N LYS A 66 -7.53 -21.55 -15.61
CA LYS A 66 -8.65 -21.73 -16.56
C LYS A 66 -10.02 -21.85 -15.89
N GLU A 67 -10.05 -22.07 -14.59
CA GLU A 67 -11.24 -22.26 -13.76
C GLU A 67 -11.72 -20.95 -13.07
N PHE A 68 -10.92 -19.88 -13.07
CA PHE A 68 -11.30 -18.59 -12.48
C PHE A 68 -11.88 -17.64 -13.54
N GLY A 69 -13.13 -17.85 -13.91
CA GLY A 69 -13.87 -17.05 -14.90
C GLY A 69 -14.23 -15.62 -14.48
N ARG A 70 -13.32 -14.84 -13.87
CA ARG A 70 -13.55 -13.43 -13.50
C ARG A 70 -12.56 -12.48 -14.19
N ARG A 71 -13.01 -11.89 -15.30
CA ARG A 71 -12.34 -10.78 -16.03
C ARG A 71 -11.92 -9.60 -15.13
N VAL A 72 -12.67 -9.32 -14.08
CA VAL A 72 -12.46 -8.14 -13.22
C VAL A 72 -11.24 -8.29 -12.30
N MET A 73 -10.81 -9.52 -11.99
CA MET A 73 -9.78 -9.78 -10.97
C MET A 73 -8.35 -9.74 -11.51
N THR A 74 -8.16 -9.84 -12.82
CA THR A 74 -6.84 -9.76 -13.47
C THR A 74 -6.46 -8.33 -13.86
N GLU A 75 -7.44 -7.42 -13.98
CA GLU A 75 -7.21 -6.01 -14.33
C GLU A 75 -6.59 -5.25 -13.15
N ASP A 76 -7.16 -5.32 -11.94
CA ASP A 76 -6.66 -4.58 -10.77
C ASP A 76 -5.20 -4.95 -10.40
N GLN A 77 -4.86 -6.25 -10.39
CA GLN A 77 -3.52 -6.74 -10.05
C GLN A 77 -2.47 -6.43 -11.12
N ARG A 78 -2.81 -6.65 -12.41
CA ARG A 78 -1.91 -6.31 -13.51
C ARG A 78 -1.76 -4.81 -13.57
N TYR A 79 -2.82 -4.03 -13.33
CA TYR A 79 -2.78 -2.59 -13.35
C TYR A 79 -1.73 -2.06 -12.38
N TYR A 80 -1.74 -2.46 -11.11
CA TYR A 80 -0.75 -1.98 -10.14
C TYR A 80 0.70 -2.16 -10.59
N TRP A 81 1.10 -3.40 -10.91
CA TRP A 81 2.49 -3.70 -11.27
C TRP A 81 2.84 -3.19 -12.67
N THR A 82 1.88 -3.18 -13.60
CA THR A 82 2.08 -2.65 -14.96
C THR A 82 2.18 -1.14 -14.94
N VAL A 83 1.35 -0.45 -14.17
CA VAL A 83 1.35 1.02 -14.04
C VAL A 83 2.60 1.45 -13.30
N ARG A 84 2.90 0.89 -12.12
CA ARG A 84 4.10 1.28 -11.36
C ARG A 84 5.40 1.00 -12.12
N ARG A 85 5.50 -0.13 -12.85
CA ARG A 85 6.70 -0.45 -13.67
C ARG A 85 6.74 0.28 -15.02
N ARG A 86 5.60 0.54 -15.67
CA ARG A 86 5.56 1.18 -17.00
C ARG A 86 5.31 2.67 -16.98
N TRP A 87 4.95 3.31 -15.87
CA TRP A 87 4.80 4.77 -15.82
C TRP A 87 6.04 5.54 -16.27
N PRO A 88 7.27 5.09 -15.94
CA PRO A 88 8.50 5.69 -16.50
C PRO A 88 8.58 5.63 -18.01
N LEU A 89 7.91 4.64 -18.62
CA LEU A 89 7.87 4.43 -20.06
C LEU A 89 6.67 5.13 -20.72
N VAL A 90 5.55 5.27 -20.00
CA VAL A 90 4.29 5.81 -20.53
C VAL A 90 4.22 7.33 -20.40
N ASN A 91 4.67 7.89 -19.28
CA ASN A 91 4.67 9.34 -19.09
C ASN A 91 5.70 9.82 -18.05
N PRO A 92 6.99 9.97 -18.43
CA PRO A 92 8.07 10.37 -17.52
C PRO A 92 7.77 11.67 -16.75
N ARG A 93 7.02 12.61 -17.36
CA ARG A 93 6.67 13.90 -16.75
C ARG A 93 5.76 13.74 -15.53
N PHE A 94 4.94 12.69 -15.49
CA PHE A 94 4.02 12.46 -14.38
C PHE A 94 4.71 11.84 -13.16
N ILE A 95 5.86 11.18 -13.32
CA ILE A 95 6.61 10.62 -12.18
C ILE A 95 7.01 11.72 -11.21
N GLY A 96 7.63 12.80 -11.72
CA GLY A 96 8.02 13.93 -10.88
C GLY A 96 6.83 14.65 -10.24
N VAL A 97 5.65 14.63 -10.88
CA VAL A 97 4.41 15.16 -10.29
C VAL A 97 3.97 14.29 -9.12
N HIS A 98 3.94 12.97 -9.27
CA HIS A 98 3.58 12.06 -8.20
C HIS A 98 4.59 12.06 -7.06
N ALA A 99 5.89 12.17 -7.33
CA ALA A 99 6.89 12.33 -6.27
C ALA A 99 6.61 13.58 -5.43
N ARG A 100 6.33 14.72 -6.08
CA ARG A 100 5.94 15.98 -5.40
C ARG A 100 4.59 15.90 -4.67
N MET A 101 3.64 15.12 -5.16
CA MET A 101 2.37 14.90 -4.46
C MET A 101 2.57 13.98 -3.25
N ALA A 102 3.33 12.91 -3.41
CA ALA A 102 3.67 11.95 -2.36
C ALA A 102 4.37 12.60 -1.17
N SER A 103 5.17 13.64 -1.44
CA SER A 103 6.00 14.32 -0.44
C SER A 103 5.26 15.35 0.38
N LYS A 104 4.02 15.71 0.01
CA LYS A 104 3.24 16.69 0.75
C LYS A 104 2.12 16.00 1.49
N ILE A 105 2.03 16.25 2.79
CA ILE A 105 1.06 15.56 3.63
C ILE A 105 -0.39 15.89 3.25
N ASP A 106 -0.66 17.12 2.82
CA ASP A 106 -1.97 17.57 2.32
C ASP A 106 -2.40 16.89 1.01
N SER A 107 -1.43 16.36 0.26
CA SER A 107 -1.60 15.77 -1.06
C SER A 107 -1.42 14.26 -1.03
N ARG A 108 -0.92 13.69 0.09
CA ARG A 108 -0.66 12.25 0.22
C ARG A 108 -1.93 11.41 0.11
N PRO A 109 -3.07 11.75 0.75
CA PRO A 109 -4.33 11.02 0.57
C PRO A 109 -4.77 10.97 -0.90
N ARG A 110 -4.62 12.08 -1.61
CA ARG A 110 -4.89 12.17 -3.04
C ARG A 110 -3.91 11.35 -3.86
N HIS A 111 -2.61 11.45 -3.59
CA HIS A 111 -1.59 10.61 -4.25
C HIS A 111 -1.98 9.15 -4.11
N LEU A 112 -2.23 8.66 -2.89
CA LEU A 112 -2.63 7.29 -2.65
C LEU A 112 -3.91 6.91 -3.40
N ALA A 113 -4.97 7.74 -3.36
CA ALA A 113 -6.20 7.46 -4.08
C ALA A 113 -5.97 7.42 -5.62
N ASP A 114 -5.20 8.36 -6.17
CA ASP A 114 -4.97 8.47 -7.61
C ASP A 114 -4.13 7.29 -8.16
N TRP A 115 -3.34 6.61 -7.32
CA TRP A 115 -2.59 5.39 -7.73
C TRP A 115 -3.47 4.17 -7.97
N TRP A 116 -4.64 4.11 -7.35
CA TRP A 116 -5.50 2.93 -7.38
C TRP A 116 -6.83 3.31 -7.99
N LEU A 117 -7.10 2.79 -9.18
CA LEU A 117 -8.40 3.00 -9.83
C LEU A 117 -9.53 2.47 -8.97
N ASP A 118 -10.70 3.07 -9.12
CA ASP A 118 -11.93 2.57 -8.54
C ASP A 118 -12.24 1.21 -9.17
N GLY A 119 -12.03 0.16 -8.38
CA GLY A 119 -12.29 -1.23 -8.72
C GLY A 119 -12.86 -1.96 -7.49
N PRO A 120 -13.26 -3.24 -7.61
CA PRO A 120 -13.87 -3.95 -6.50
C PRO A 120 -13.00 -4.03 -5.24
N THR A 121 -11.67 -3.96 -5.39
CA THR A 121 -10.70 -4.17 -4.30
C THR A 121 -10.19 -2.88 -3.67
N TYR A 122 -10.19 -1.76 -4.40
CA TYR A 122 -9.67 -0.49 -3.90
C TYR A 122 -10.69 0.63 -3.98
N GLY A 123 -11.88 0.35 -4.49
CA GLY A 123 -12.96 1.31 -4.63
C GLY A 123 -13.66 1.58 -3.29
N GLY A 124 -14.55 2.56 -3.33
CA GLY A 124 -15.32 2.97 -2.19
C GLY A 124 -15.70 4.43 -2.35
N TRP A 125 -16.97 4.73 -2.10
CA TRP A 125 -17.46 6.10 -2.12
C TRP A 125 -16.64 6.97 -1.16
N GLU A 126 -16.13 8.12 -1.62
CA GLU A 126 -15.32 9.03 -0.80
C GLU A 126 -14.13 8.36 -0.08
N ARG A 127 -13.49 7.40 -0.74
CA ARG A 127 -12.24 6.78 -0.28
C ARG A 127 -11.16 7.81 0.08
N ARG A 128 -11.06 8.89 -0.71
CA ARG A 128 -10.11 9.97 -0.44
C ARG A 128 -10.39 10.63 0.91
N LEU A 129 -11.66 10.93 1.21
CA LEU A 129 -12.06 11.45 2.52
C LEU A 129 -11.68 10.48 3.64
N ALA A 130 -11.90 9.17 3.47
CA ALA A 130 -11.43 8.18 4.45
C ALA A 130 -9.91 8.27 4.70
N LEU A 131 -9.10 8.37 3.64
CA LEU A 131 -7.66 8.56 3.77
C LEU A 131 -7.33 9.87 4.49
N ASP A 132 -7.96 10.98 4.12
CA ASP A 132 -7.79 12.28 4.78
C ASP A 132 -8.04 12.16 6.30
N LEU A 133 -9.16 11.55 6.71
CA LEU A 133 -9.48 11.35 8.12
C LEU A 133 -8.48 10.43 8.84
N LEU A 134 -7.99 9.37 8.18
CA LEU A 134 -6.94 8.49 8.72
C LEU A 134 -5.65 9.25 9.01
N TYR A 135 -5.21 10.12 8.09
CA TYR A 135 -4.01 10.94 8.31
C TYR A 135 -4.21 12.04 9.34
N VAL A 136 -5.40 12.66 9.41
CA VAL A 136 -5.73 13.65 10.46
C VAL A 136 -5.56 13.03 11.84
N VAL A 137 -6.14 11.85 12.08
CA VAL A 137 -5.99 11.15 13.36
C VAL A 137 -4.53 10.72 13.55
N ALA A 138 -3.91 10.09 12.55
CA ALA A 138 -2.54 9.61 12.66
C ALA A 138 -1.53 10.70 13.06
N LEU A 139 -1.60 11.87 12.42
CA LEU A 139 -0.72 13.00 12.70
C LEU A 139 -1.04 13.71 14.01
N HIS A 140 -2.31 13.72 14.42
CA HIS A 140 -2.68 14.25 15.73
C HIS A 140 -2.09 13.39 16.85
N GLU A 141 -2.12 12.06 16.71
CA GLU A 141 -1.65 11.15 17.77
C GLU A 141 -0.15 10.92 17.75
N ARG A 142 0.46 10.90 16.55
CA ARG A 142 1.87 10.57 16.33
C ARG A 142 2.52 11.52 15.32
N PRO A 143 2.62 12.84 15.63
CA PRO A 143 3.18 13.82 14.71
C PRO A 143 4.64 13.54 14.34
N GLU A 144 5.38 12.83 15.20
CA GLU A 144 6.77 12.45 14.98
C GLU A 144 6.98 11.39 13.88
N LEU A 145 5.90 10.76 13.40
CA LEU A 145 5.96 9.84 12.26
C LEU A 145 5.98 10.56 10.90
N LEU A 146 5.81 11.89 10.88
CA LEU A 146 5.93 12.67 9.66
C LEU A 146 7.39 12.69 9.20
N PRO A 147 7.70 12.31 7.95
CA PRO A 147 9.08 12.31 7.47
C PRO A 147 9.66 13.72 7.41
N ASP A 148 10.97 13.81 7.61
CA ASP A 148 11.70 15.07 7.55
C ASP A 148 11.56 15.76 6.17
N ALA A 149 11.38 17.08 6.19
CA ALA A 149 11.12 17.86 4.98
C ALA A 149 12.34 17.95 4.06
N GLU A 150 13.56 17.97 4.59
CA GLU A 150 14.79 18.00 3.79
C GLU A 150 15.00 16.66 3.11
N LEU A 151 14.80 15.56 3.84
CA LEU A 151 14.79 14.21 3.26
C LEU A 151 13.76 14.10 2.14
N LEU A 152 12.53 14.54 2.38
CA LEU A 152 11.48 14.49 1.35
C LEU A 152 11.86 15.32 0.12
N ALA A 153 12.48 16.49 0.28
CA ALA A 153 12.95 17.30 -0.83
C ALA A 153 14.05 16.60 -1.65
N GLU A 154 14.99 15.91 -0.98
CA GLU A 154 16.03 15.10 -1.63
C GLU A 154 15.42 13.96 -2.44
N LEU A 155 14.50 13.20 -1.84
CA LEU A 155 13.83 12.07 -2.50
C LEU A 155 12.98 12.53 -3.70
N VAL A 156 12.33 13.68 -3.59
CA VAL A 156 11.60 14.31 -4.71
C VAL A 156 12.55 14.73 -5.82
N ALA A 157 13.73 15.27 -5.48
CA ALA A 157 14.74 15.68 -6.44
C ALA A 157 15.34 14.49 -7.20
N ALA A 158 15.43 13.31 -6.55
CA ALA A 158 15.77 12.05 -7.22
C ALA A 158 14.71 11.63 -8.25
N GLY A 159 13.50 12.18 -8.18
CA GLY A 159 12.49 12.07 -9.21
C GLY A 159 11.70 10.76 -9.20
N GLU A 160 11.88 9.91 -8.18
CA GLU A 160 11.15 8.65 -8.03
C GLU A 160 10.16 8.71 -6.85
N PRO A 161 8.88 8.31 -7.03
CA PRO A 161 7.88 8.35 -5.96
C PRO A 161 8.07 7.25 -4.92
N MET A 162 8.70 6.12 -5.29
CA MET A 162 8.82 4.96 -4.40
C MET A 162 9.70 5.24 -3.17
N PRO A 163 10.87 5.91 -3.27
CA PRO A 163 11.60 6.35 -2.09
C PRO A 163 10.77 7.26 -1.17
N VAL A 164 9.97 8.16 -1.75
CA VAL A 164 9.06 9.02 -0.98
C VAL A 164 8.02 8.17 -0.24
N ASP A 165 7.40 7.20 -0.92
CA ASP A 165 6.46 6.27 -0.27
C ASP A 165 7.10 5.47 0.86
N ALA A 166 8.36 5.05 0.68
CA ALA A 166 9.09 4.33 1.71
C ALA A 166 9.36 5.19 2.96
N ALA A 167 9.61 6.50 2.79
CA ALA A 167 9.78 7.43 3.89
C ALA A 167 8.49 7.55 4.74
N PHE A 168 7.32 7.50 4.11
CA PHE A 168 6.02 7.55 4.79
C PHE A 168 5.55 6.22 5.38
N ALA A 169 6.28 5.13 5.18
CA ALA A 169 5.75 3.79 5.40
C ALA A 169 5.44 3.49 6.89
N GLU A 170 6.03 4.21 7.84
CA GLU A 170 5.68 4.12 9.26
C GLU A 170 4.36 4.85 9.57
N LEU A 171 4.18 6.06 9.05
CA LEU A 171 2.94 6.82 9.18
C LEU A 171 1.77 6.08 8.51
N ASP A 172 1.97 5.58 7.29
CA ASP A 172 0.97 4.83 6.54
C ASP A 172 0.54 3.56 7.30
N ARG A 173 1.50 2.88 7.95
CA ARG A 173 1.22 1.71 8.79
C ARG A 173 0.42 2.10 10.02
N TYR A 174 0.81 3.18 10.71
CA TYR A 174 0.07 3.65 11.88
C TYR A 174 -1.37 4.02 11.51
N ALA A 175 -1.55 4.81 10.45
CA ALA A 175 -2.86 5.15 9.89
C ALA A 175 -3.69 3.89 9.59
N ARG A 176 -3.08 2.89 8.95
CA ARG A 176 -3.73 1.62 8.63
C ARG A 176 -4.17 0.83 9.87
N LEU A 177 -3.42 0.90 10.96
CA LEU A 177 -3.69 0.18 12.22
C LEU A 177 -4.80 0.85 13.06
N LEU A 178 -5.13 2.12 12.82
CA LEU A 178 -6.21 2.82 13.54
C LEU A 178 -7.57 2.11 13.45
N MET A 179 -7.79 1.32 12.40
CA MET A 179 -9.05 0.64 12.09
C MET A 179 -8.97 -0.90 12.17
N GLU A 180 -8.01 -1.45 12.91
CA GLU A 180 -7.80 -2.91 12.93
C GLU A 180 -8.95 -3.70 13.60
N ASN A 181 -9.74 -3.07 14.48
CA ASN A 181 -10.69 -3.72 15.41
C ASN A 181 -12.19 -3.76 15.00
N GLY A 182 -12.54 -3.88 13.72
CA GLY A 182 -13.94 -4.01 13.24
C GLY A 182 -14.29 -2.95 12.21
N TRP A 183 -15.41 -3.06 11.48
CA TRP A 183 -15.65 -2.27 10.24
C TRP A 183 -16.77 -1.22 10.28
N TRP A 184 -17.93 -1.48 10.91
CA TRP A 184 -19.07 -0.53 10.85
C TRP A 184 -19.16 0.39 12.07
N GLU A 185 -19.29 -0.17 13.28
CA GLU A 185 -19.25 0.64 14.52
C GLU A 185 -17.92 1.39 14.67
N SER A 186 -16.86 0.85 14.09
CA SER A 186 -15.56 1.50 14.06
C SER A 186 -15.53 2.71 13.13
N THR A 187 -16.23 2.70 11.99
CA THR A 187 -16.18 3.83 11.03
C THR A 187 -16.86 5.06 11.62
N LEU A 188 -18.06 4.91 12.20
CA LEU A 188 -18.74 6.03 12.87
C LEU A 188 -17.92 6.56 14.05
N ARG A 189 -17.45 5.68 14.95
CA ARG A 189 -16.62 6.09 16.09
C ARG A 189 -15.31 6.75 15.64
N PHE A 190 -14.73 6.27 14.54
CA PHE A 190 -13.52 6.84 13.97
C PHE A 190 -13.78 8.23 13.39
N VAL A 191 -14.89 8.43 12.69
CA VAL A 191 -15.32 9.74 12.20
C VAL A 191 -15.53 10.70 13.37
N GLU A 192 -16.18 10.28 14.45
CA GLU A 192 -16.35 11.12 15.65
C GLU A 192 -15.01 11.50 16.29
N ARG A 193 -14.05 10.55 16.34
CA ARG A 193 -12.69 10.85 16.80
C ARG A 193 -12.01 11.88 15.90
N ALA A 194 -12.16 11.77 14.57
CA ALA A 194 -11.61 12.74 13.64
C ALA A 194 -12.30 14.13 13.78
N ARG A 195 -13.62 14.17 13.98
CA ARG A 195 -14.36 15.42 14.25
C ARG A 195 -13.84 16.12 15.50
N ALA A 196 -13.62 15.39 16.59
CA ALA A 196 -13.09 15.95 17.83
C ALA A 196 -11.72 16.62 17.67
N ILE A 197 -10.95 16.24 16.64
CA ILE A 197 -9.68 16.88 16.27
C ILE A 197 -9.92 18.09 15.34
N LEU A 198 -10.77 17.91 14.33
CA LEU A 198 -11.02 18.89 13.29
C LEU A 198 -11.82 20.11 13.77
N GLU A 199 -12.76 19.93 14.70
CA GLU A 199 -13.63 21.01 15.19
C GLU A 199 -12.84 22.14 15.88
N PRO A 200 -11.94 21.87 16.86
CA PRO A 200 -11.06 22.90 17.39
C PRO A 200 -10.16 23.52 16.31
N GLN A 201 -9.62 22.71 15.39
CA GLN A 201 -8.75 23.22 14.32
C GLN A 201 -9.50 24.18 13.39
N ALA A 202 -10.73 23.87 13.01
CA ALA A 202 -11.57 24.71 12.18
C ALA A 202 -12.02 26.00 12.90
N ALA A 203 -12.17 25.96 14.23
CA ALA A 203 -12.61 27.11 15.01
C ALA A 203 -11.46 28.09 15.32
N THR A 204 -10.30 27.58 15.74
CA THR A 204 -9.29 28.40 16.44
C THR A 204 -7.85 28.22 15.97
N HIS A 205 -7.56 27.41 14.95
CA HIS A 205 -6.17 27.20 14.51
C HIS A 205 -5.54 28.49 13.94
N ASP A 206 -4.32 28.81 14.38
CA ASP A 206 -3.62 30.06 14.01
C ASP A 206 -3.32 30.15 12.50
N ASP A 207 -2.93 29.03 11.87
CA ASP A 207 -2.78 28.95 10.41
C ASP A 207 -4.16 28.94 9.71
N PRO A 208 -4.48 29.96 8.89
CA PRO A 208 -5.73 30.00 8.12
C PRO A 208 -5.91 28.81 7.17
N ARG A 209 -4.82 28.28 6.61
CA ARG A 209 -4.90 27.15 5.67
C ARG A 209 -5.29 25.85 6.37
N ALA A 210 -4.70 25.58 7.53
CA ALA A 210 -5.08 24.44 8.35
C ALA A 210 -6.53 24.56 8.82
N ARG A 211 -6.98 25.77 9.16
CA ARG A 211 -8.37 26.07 9.54
C ARG A 211 -9.35 25.80 8.39
N GLU A 212 -9.05 26.31 7.20
CA GLU A 212 -9.86 26.08 5.99
C GLU A 212 -9.90 24.60 5.60
N PHE A 213 -8.75 23.91 5.68
CA PHE A 213 -8.67 22.47 5.44
C PHE A 213 -9.56 21.70 6.41
N ALA A 214 -9.48 21.99 7.72
CA ALA A 214 -10.29 21.34 8.74
C ALA A 214 -11.79 21.60 8.53
N ALA A 215 -12.17 22.86 8.25
CA ALA A 215 -13.55 23.21 7.94
C ALA A 215 -14.07 22.52 6.67
N SER A 216 -13.23 22.41 5.63
CA SER A 216 -13.56 21.70 4.39
C SER A 216 -13.77 20.21 4.60
N LEU A 217 -12.93 19.55 5.41
CA LEU A 217 -13.12 18.15 5.75
C LEU A 217 -14.39 17.93 6.58
N LEU A 218 -14.66 18.75 7.60
CA LEU A 218 -15.90 18.67 8.37
C LEU A 218 -17.14 18.80 7.47
N GLY A 219 -17.15 19.76 6.54
CA GLY A 219 -18.24 19.93 5.59
C GLY A 219 -18.42 18.72 4.65
N GLN A 220 -17.32 18.05 4.26
CA GLN A 220 -17.39 16.80 3.50
C GLN A 220 -17.95 15.64 4.34
N VAL A 221 -17.51 15.50 5.60
CA VAL A 221 -18.06 14.49 6.51
C VAL A 221 -19.56 14.73 6.75
N ASP A 222 -19.97 15.97 7.02
CA ASP A 222 -21.38 16.33 7.16
C ASP A 222 -22.18 15.95 5.91
N ARG A 223 -21.64 16.21 4.72
CA ARG A 223 -22.27 15.81 3.46
C ARG A 223 -22.46 14.29 3.37
N GLU A 224 -21.43 13.50 3.66
CA GLU A 224 -21.51 12.04 3.49
C GLU A 224 -22.41 11.33 4.53
N PHE A 225 -22.67 11.98 5.67
CA PHE A 225 -23.60 11.50 6.69
C PHE A 225 -24.99 12.16 6.63
N THR A 226 -25.18 13.15 5.76
CA THR A 226 -26.51 13.75 5.51
C THR A 226 -27.24 12.92 4.45
N PRO A 227 -28.47 12.44 4.74
CA PRO A 227 -29.26 11.76 3.74
C PRO A 227 -29.76 12.76 2.69
N TYR A 228 -29.22 12.67 1.47
CA TYR A 228 -29.66 13.49 0.33
C TYR A 228 -30.56 12.75 -0.65
N ASP A 229 -30.66 11.43 -0.50
CA ASP A 229 -31.37 10.56 -1.41
C ASP A 229 -32.26 9.60 -0.63
N TYR A 230 -33.26 9.03 -1.29
CA TYR A 230 -34.10 7.99 -0.73
C TYR A 230 -33.99 6.74 -1.57
N ASP A 231 -33.89 5.60 -0.91
CA ASP A 231 -33.93 4.32 -1.58
C ASP A 231 -35.27 4.20 -2.33
N SER A 232 -35.21 4.09 -3.65
CA SER A 232 -36.40 3.97 -4.50
C SER A 232 -37.21 2.70 -4.22
N GLU A 233 -36.59 1.68 -3.63
CA GLU A 233 -37.22 0.38 -3.35
C GLU A 233 -37.86 0.33 -1.96
N TYR A 234 -37.26 0.99 -0.95
CA TYR A 234 -37.71 0.91 0.44
C TYR A 234 -38.11 2.26 1.08
N GLY A 235 -37.90 3.38 0.38
CA GLY A 235 -38.26 4.72 0.85
C GLY A 235 -37.45 5.22 2.05
N HIS A 236 -36.31 4.59 2.34
CA HIS A 236 -35.44 4.99 3.44
C HIS A 236 -34.39 6.01 3.00
N PRO A 237 -34.03 6.99 3.86
CA PRO A 237 -32.97 7.93 3.54
C PRO A 237 -31.63 7.19 3.35
N LEU A 238 -31.00 7.36 2.19
CA LEU A 238 -29.72 6.75 1.87
C LEU A 238 -28.58 7.62 2.41
N ILE A 239 -27.85 7.06 3.37
CA ILE A 239 -26.57 7.58 3.82
C ILE A 239 -25.49 6.83 3.05
N ARG A 240 -24.75 7.52 2.19
CA ARG A 240 -23.69 6.90 1.37
C ARG A 240 -22.52 6.44 2.24
N GLY A 241 -22.21 7.19 3.29
CA GLY A 241 -21.12 6.91 4.21
C GLY A 241 -19.75 7.10 3.55
N ILE A 242 -18.71 6.70 4.28
CA ILE A 242 -17.31 6.87 3.86
C ILE A 242 -16.71 5.49 3.58
N GLY A 243 -16.11 5.33 2.41
CA GLY A 243 -15.52 4.10 1.87
C GLY A 243 -14.22 3.68 2.56
N MET A 244 -14.29 3.41 3.86
CA MET A 244 -13.14 3.08 4.70
C MET A 244 -12.42 1.79 4.26
N SER A 245 -13.14 0.77 3.78
CA SER A 245 -12.50 -0.47 3.27
C SER A 245 -11.50 -0.18 2.15
N GLY A 246 -11.92 0.58 1.13
CA GLY A 246 -11.06 0.93 0.00
C GLY A 246 -9.84 1.73 0.42
N ALA A 247 -9.98 2.62 1.41
CA ALA A 247 -8.87 3.37 1.98
C ALA A 247 -7.86 2.44 2.71
N LEU A 248 -8.35 1.50 3.52
CA LEU A 248 -7.50 0.52 4.21
C LEU A 248 -6.81 -0.44 3.23
N GLN A 249 -7.50 -0.86 2.17
CA GLN A 249 -6.94 -1.70 1.12
C GLN A 249 -5.88 -0.95 0.29
N THR A 250 -6.10 0.35 0.06
CA THR A 250 -5.13 1.25 -0.54
C THR A 250 -3.86 1.34 0.31
N LEU A 251 -3.99 1.57 1.61
CA LEU A 251 -2.85 1.59 2.54
C LEU A 251 -2.13 0.24 2.61
N ASP A 252 -2.87 -0.88 2.67
CA ASP A 252 -2.29 -2.23 2.62
C ASP A 252 -1.44 -2.41 1.37
N ALA A 253 -1.94 -1.96 0.22
CA ALA A 253 -1.24 -2.14 -1.04
C ALA A 253 0.01 -1.25 -1.17
N MET A 254 -0.04 -0.04 -0.60
CA MET A 254 1.11 0.86 -0.52
C MET A 254 2.21 0.32 0.39
N LEU A 255 1.84 -0.20 1.55
CA LEU A 255 2.77 -0.83 2.47
C LEU A 255 3.38 -2.11 1.90
N CYS A 256 2.57 -2.95 1.24
CA CYS A 256 3.08 -4.14 0.53
C CYS A 256 4.10 -3.75 -0.56
N SER A 257 3.95 -2.58 -1.19
CA SER A 257 4.94 -2.10 -2.15
C SER A 257 6.31 -1.85 -1.55
N SER A 258 6.35 -1.23 -0.37
CA SER A 258 7.58 -0.70 0.21
C SER A 258 8.23 -1.72 1.15
N GLN A 259 7.43 -2.62 1.73
CA GLN A 259 7.84 -3.56 2.77
C GLN A 259 7.71 -5.02 2.34
N GLY A 260 7.21 -5.27 1.12
CA GLY A 260 6.95 -6.60 0.58
C GLY A 260 5.65 -7.19 1.10
N GLY A 261 5.19 -8.23 0.41
CA GLY A 261 3.93 -8.93 0.70
C GLY A 261 2.98 -8.92 -0.49
N PHE A 262 1.79 -9.49 -0.29
CA PHE A 262 0.75 -9.57 -1.30
C PHE A 262 -0.31 -8.50 -1.04
N PRO A 263 -0.43 -7.45 -1.88
CA PRO A 263 -1.46 -6.43 -1.69
C PRO A 263 -2.86 -7.06 -1.83
N PRO A 264 -3.92 -6.42 -1.27
CA PRO A 264 -5.30 -6.80 -1.55
C PRO A 264 -5.54 -6.94 -3.05
N GLY A 265 -6.44 -7.83 -3.43
CA GLY A 265 -6.69 -8.17 -4.82
C GLY A 265 -5.79 -9.26 -5.33
N THR A 266 -4.62 -9.56 -4.74
CA THR A 266 -3.68 -10.60 -5.20
C THR A 266 -4.24 -12.02 -5.06
N VAL A 267 -4.06 -12.87 -6.08
CA VAL A 267 -4.43 -14.29 -6.06
C VAL A 267 -3.27 -15.11 -5.50
N VAL A 268 -3.52 -15.85 -4.42
CA VAL A 268 -2.56 -16.70 -3.73
C VAL A 268 -3.07 -18.14 -3.68
N GLN A 269 -2.16 -19.12 -3.65
CA GLN A 269 -2.50 -20.51 -3.45
C GLN A 269 -2.52 -20.84 -1.94
N ARG A 270 -3.60 -21.44 -1.45
CA ARG A 270 -3.73 -21.91 -0.08
C ARG A 270 -2.88 -23.17 0.12
N HIS A 271 -1.99 -23.14 1.10
CA HIS A 271 -1.09 -24.25 1.37
C HIS A 271 -1.82 -25.56 1.76
N ARG A 272 -2.98 -25.47 2.42
CA ARG A 272 -3.66 -26.63 3.01
C ARG A 272 -4.33 -27.53 1.97
N ASP A 273 -4.92 -26.95 0.93
CA ASP A 273 -5.75 -27.65 -0.06
C ASP A 273 -5.34 -27.38 -1.51
N GLY A 274 -4.34 -26.52 -1.73
CA GLY A 274 -3.88 -26.13 -3.06
C GLY A 274 -4.86 -25.24 -3.82
N SER A 275 -5.97 -24.83 -3.22
CA SER A 275 -6.97 -23.96 -3.85
C SER A 275 -6.48 -22.52 -3.96
N PHE A 276 -7.00 -21.76 -4.93
CA PHE A 276 -6.68 -20.34 -5.07
C PHE A 276 -7.64 -19.47 -4.28
N ALA A 277 -7.13 -18.39 -3.72
CA ALA A 277 -7.91 -17.39 -3.02
C ALA A 277 -7.37 -15.98 -3.28
N VAL A 278 -8.19 -14.96 -3.06
CA VAL A 278 -7.81 -13.56 -3.22
C VAL A 278 -7.55 -12.93 -1.87
N VAL A 279 -6.46 -12.19 -1.75
CA VAL A 279 -6.15 -11.37 -0.57
C VAL A 279 -7.18 -10.24 -0.48
N GLY A 280 -7.97 -10.19 0.58
CA GLY A 280 -8.92 -9.10 0.83
C GLY A 280 -8.32 -7.99 1.70
N LYS A 281 -7.48 -8.36 2.67
CA LYS A 281 -6.88 -7.45 3.67
C LYS A 281 -5.53 -7.99 4.15
N CYS A 282 -4.59 -7.09 4.46
CA CYS A 282 -3.33 -7.41 5.13
C CYS A 282 -3.43 -7.17 6.65
N LEU A 283 -2.81 -8.04 7.44
CA LEU A 283 -2.68 -7.88 8.90
C LEU A 283 -1.24 -7.52 9.22
N TRP A 284 -1.04 -6.37 9.88
CA TRP A 284 0.28 -5.77 10.05
C TRP A 284 0.75 -5.86 11.49
N SER A 285 2.05 -6.05 11.69
CA SER A 285 2.64 -5.87 13.02
C SER A 285 2.83 -4.38 13.30
N PRO A 286 2.53 -3.89 14.52
CA PRO A 286 2.91 -2.53 14.92
C PRO A 286 4.42 -2.27 14.86
N THR A 287 5.25 -3.32 15.04
CA THR A 287 6.73 -3.23 15.00
C THR A 287 7.30 -3.12 13.60
N GLY A 288 6.45 -3.26 12.58
CA GLY A 288 6.79 -3.11 11.18
C GLY A 288 7.24 -4.37 10.44
N GLY A 289 7.77 -4.17 9.22
CA GLY A 289 8.05 -5.23 8.26
C GLY A 289 6.84 -5.58 7.37
N SER A 290 6.93 -6.72 6.67
CA SER A 290 5.86 -7.24 5.81
C SER A 290 4.60 -7.62 6.61
N PRO A 291 3.44 -7.82 5.96
CA PRO A 291 2.25 -8.35 6.63
C PRO A 291 2.56 -9.64 7.39
N THR A 292 1.98 -9.78 8.58
CA THR A 292 2.07 -11.00 9.38
C THR A 292 1.11 -12.08 8.87
N HIS A 293 -0.05 -11.67 8.38
CA HIS A 293 -1.11 -12.55 7.90
C HIS A 293 -1.94 -11.86 6.82
N TYR A 294 -2.73 -12.65 6.10
CA TYR A 294 -3.67 -12.18 5.08
C TYR A 294 -5.06 -12.70 5.39
N ALA A 295 -6.07 -11.82 5.33
CA ALA A 295 -7.46 -12.25 5.29
C ALA A 295 -7.82 -12.52 3.82
N LEU A 296 -8.30 -13.72 3.53
CA LEU A 296 -8.63 -14.18 2.18
C LEU A 296 -10.16 -14.17 1.98
N GLY A 297 -10.64 -13.62 0.86
CA GLY A 297 -12.07 -13.60 0.52
C GLY A 297 -12.57 -12.23 0.04
N GLY A 298 -13.58 -12.26 -0.84
CA GLY A 298 -14.23 -11.08 -1.41
C GLY A 298 -15.58 -10.72 -0.79
N GLU A 299 -16.13 -11.55 0.09
CA GLU A 299 -17.30 -11.25 0.91
C GLU A 299 -17.13 -11.92 2.27
N ASP A 300 -17.32 -11.13 3.33
CA ASP A 300 -17.28 -11.43 4.76
C ASP A 300 -16.14 -12.34 5.28
N PRO A 301 -15.02 -11.79 5.79
CA PRO A 301 -13.91 -12.59 6.28
C PRO A 301 -14.31 -13.31 7.57
N GLN A 302 -14.55 -14.62 7.50
CA GLN A 302 -14.43 -15.44 8.71
C GLN A 302 -12.99 -15.28 9.24
N PRO A 303 -12.78 -14.87 10.50
CA PRO A 303 -11.45 -14.65 11.09
C PRO A 303 -10.57 -15.93 11.09
N ALA A 304 -11.18 -17.10 10.86
CA ALA A 304 -10.51 -18.39 10.72
C ALA A 304 -9.74 -18.60 9.40
N ALA A 305 -9.81 -17.66 8.43
CA ALA A 305 -9.10 -17.75 7.15
C ALA A 305 -7.78 -16.96 7.11
N ALA A 306 -7.26 -16.50 8.26
CA ALA A 306 -5.94 -15.90 8.35
C ALA A 306 -4.88 -16.94 7.98
N VAL A 307 -4.34 -16.85 6.77
CA VAL A 307 -3.28 -17.76 6.32
C VAL A 307 -1.94 -17.13 6.66
N HIS A 308 -1.19 -17.82 7.53
CA HIS A 308 0.24 -17.60 7.63
C HIS A 308 0.85 -18.13 6.34
N LEU A 309 1.32 -17.26 5.46
CA LEU A 309 2.14 -17.71 4.34
C LEU A 309 3.49 -18.17 4.93
N PRO A 310 4.01 -19.34 4.53
CA PRO A 310 5.13 -19.98 5.22
C PRO A 310 6.32 -19.03 5.43
N PRO A 311 7.10 -19.20 6.52
CA PRO A 311 8.39 -18.53 6.64
C PRO A 311 9.22 -18.80 5.38
N GLY A 312 9.57 -17.74 4.64
CA GLY A 312 10.10 -17.84 3.27
C GLY A 312 9.19 -17.27 2.18
N THR A 313 8.00 -16.78 2.54
CA THR A 313 7.17 -15.88 1.70
C THR A 313 7.42 -14.40 1.99
N VAL A 314 8.35 -14.09 2.89
CA VAL A 314 9.24 -12.94 2.72
C VAL A 314 10.14 -13.31 1.55
N ALA A 315 10.32 -12.42 0.59
CA ALA A 315 11.34 -12.64 -0.43
C ALA A 315 12.63 -13.11 0.27
N THR A 316 13.22 -14.22 -0.20
CA THR A 316 14.27 -15.05 0.44
C THR A 316 15.60 -14.32 0.69
N TRP A 317 15.57 -13.01 0.84
CA TRP A 317 16.68 -12.10 1.06
C TRP A 317 16.51 -11.17 2.28
N MET A 318 15.36 -11.21 2.97
CA MET A 318 15.05 -10.34 4.12
C MET A 318 15.25 -10.97 5.52
N THR A 319 15.77 -12.19 5.66
CA THR A 319 16.26 -12.70 6.97
C THR A 319 17.79 -12.49 7.06
N PRO A 320 18.33 -12.14 8.24
CA PRO A 320 19.75 -11.77 8.42
C PRO A 320 20.72 -12.82 7.90
#